data_AF-A0A663ENY1-F1
#
_entry.id   AF-A0A663ENY1-F1
#
_cell.length_a   1.000
_cell.length_b   1.000
_cell.length_c   1.000
_cell.angle_alpha   90.00
_cell.angle_beta   90.00
_cell.angle_gamma   90.00
#
_symmetry.space_group_name_H-M   'P 1'
#
loop_
_entity.id
_entity.type
_entity.pdbx_description
1 polymer ?
#
loop_
_entity_poly.entity_id
_entity_poly.type
_entity_poly.pdbx_seq_one_letter_code
_entity_poly.pdbx_strand_id
1 'polypeptide(L)'
;ATGAEGRQGEKGAKGEPGAEGAPGKTGPVGPQGPAGKPGPEGLRGIPGPVGEQGLPGAPGQDGPPGPLGPPGLPGLKGDPGSKGEKGHPGLIGLIGPPGEQGEKGDRGLPGPQGSPGAKGDAGISGPAGPLGPPGPPGLPVSNSIQSSCSKHSCGPPGEVIQPLPIQSPKKTRRSPDYMLSDAGDNILDYSDGMEEIFGSLNSLKQDIEHMKYPMGTQNNPARTCKDLQLCHPDFPDGEYWIDPNQGCSGDSFKVYCNFTAGGETCIYPDKKSEGVRISSWPKENPGSWFSEFKRGKLLSYLDVEGNSINMVQMTFLKLLSASARQNFTYNCHQSVAWHDASSDSYDKALRFLGSNDEEMSYDNNPYIKALHDGCASRKGYAKTVIEINTPKIDQVPIVDVMINDFGDQNQKFGFEVGPVCFLG
;
A
#
# COMPACT_ATOMS: atom_id res chain seq x y z
N ALA A 1 72.25 68.70 -5.85
CA ALA A 1 71.94 67.77 -4.74
C ALA A 1 70.59 67.13 -5.02
N THR A 2 70.49 65.81 -4.89
CA THR A 2 69.27 65.03 -5.16
C THR A 2 68.34 65.03 -3.95
N GLY A 3 67.04 65.23 -4.17
CA GLY A 3 66.01 65.20 -3.11
C GLY A 3 65.56 63.77 -2.81
N ALA A 4 65.31 63.46 -1.54
CA ALA A 4 64.85 62.14 -1.10
C ALA A 4 63.34 61.97 -1.25
N GLU A 5 62.93 60.76 -1.62
CA GLU A 5 61.54 60.37 -1.88
C GLU A 5 60.76 60.12 -0.56
N GLY A 6 59.49 60.54 -0.50
CA GLY A 6 58.67 60.47 0.71
C GLY A 6 58.14 59.06 1.00
N ARG A 7 58.26 58.59 2.24
CA ARG A 7 57.72 57.29 2.68
C ARG A 7 56.18 57.26 2.64
N GLN A 8 55.64 56.16 2.13
CA GLN A 8 54.22 55.81 2.19
C GLN A 8 53.79 55.54 3.64
N GLY A 9 52.63 56.09 4.04
CA GLY A 9 52.07 55.92 5.39
C GLY A 9 51.48 54.51 5.62
N GLU A 10 51.55 54.04 6.87
CA GLU A 10 51.08 52.72 7.26
C GLU A 10 49.54 52.58 7.25
N LYS A 11 49.07 51.37 6.98
CA LYS A 11 47.65 51.03 6.90
C LYS A 11 47.08 50.77 8.30
N GLY A 12 46.05 51.52 8.69
CA GLY A 12 45.43 51.41 10.01
C GLY A 12 44.91 50.01 10.35
N ALA A 13 44.99 49.65 11.64
CA ALA A 13 44.60 48.34 12.15
C ALA A 13 43.10 48.05 12.02
N LYS A 14 42.75 46.77 11.88
CA LYS A 14 41.36 46.29 11.83
C LYS A 14 40.76 46.31 13.24
N GLY A 15 39.60 46.96 13.40
CA GLY A 15 38.88 47.03 14.68
C GLY A 15 38.43 45.66 15.19
N GLU A 16 38.37 45.52 16.52
CA GLU A 16 37.99 44.28 17.21
C GLU A 16 36.49 43.97 17.09
N PRO A 17 36.08 42.69 17.09
CA PRO A 17 34.66 42.32 17.12
C PRO A 17 33.97 42.74 18.43
N GLY A 18 32.71 43.19 18.33
CA GLY A 18 31.90 43.55 19.50
C GLY A 18 31.54 42.35 20.38
N ALA A 19 31.38 42.59 21.68
CA ALA A 19 31.09 41.57 22.68
C ALA A 19 29.70 40.93 22.53
N GLU A 20 29.58 39.66 22.94
CA GLU A 20 28.35 38.86 22.87
C GLU A 20 27.31 39.32 23.91
N GLY A 21 26.03 39.30 23.51
CA GLY A 21 24.91 39.77 24.34
C GLY A 21 24.52 38.81 25.46
N ALA A 22 24.15 39.34 26.63
CA ALA A 22 23.80 38.54 27.79
C ALA A 22 22.50 37.71 27.59
N PRO A 23 22.41 36.46 28.15
CA PRO A 23 21.23 35.61 28.02
C PRO A 23 19.93 36.23 28.58
N GLY A 24 18.81 35.96 27.91
CA GLY A 24 17.48 36.41 28.32
C GLY A 24 16.99 35.74 29.61
N LYS A 25 16.24 36.48 30.43
CA LYS A 25 15.72 36.02 31.73
C LYS A 25 14.40 35.25 31.57
N THR A 26 14.28 34.12 32.25
CA THR A 26 13.06 33.28 32.25
C THR A 26 11.85 34.03 32.84
N GLY A 27 10.67 33.85 32.22
CA GLY A 27 9.42 34.47 32.68
C GLY A 27 8.85 33.86 33.97
N PRO A 28 7.95 34.58 34.67
CA PRO A 28 7.35 34.12 35.92
C PRO A 28 6.35 32.96 35.72
N VAL A 29 6.24 32.10 36.74
CA VAL A 29 5.31 30.95 36.79
C VAL A 29 3.87 31.44 36.99
N GLY A 30 2.91 30.81 36.32
CA GLY A 30 1.48 31.14 36.41
C GLY A 30 0.85 30.77 37.77
N PRO A 31 -0.27 31.42 38.15
CA PRO A 31 -0.92 31.20 39.45
C PRO A 31 -1.60 29.83 39.55
N GLN A 32 -1.58 29.27 40.76
CA GLN A 32 -2.19 27.98 41.09
C GLN A 32 -3.73 28.07 41.15
N GLY A 33 -4.42 27.03 40.66
CA GLY A 33 -5.89 26.96 40.67
C GLY A 33 -6.52 26.82 42.06
N PRO A 34 -7.80 27.18 42.23
CA PRO A 34 -8.49 27.17 43.53
C PRO A 34 -8.78 25.76 44.04
N ALA A 35 -8.81 25.60 45.37
CA ALA A 35 -9.08 24.33 46.04
C ALA A 35 -10.56 23.88 45.94
N GLY A 36 -10.79 22.57 45.89
CA GLY A 36 -12.12 21.96 45.86
C GLY A 36 -12.88 22.09 47.17
N LYS A 37 -14.22 22.06 47.10
CA LYS A 37 -15.11 22.19 48.28
C LYS A 37 -15.15 20.89 49.10
N PRO A 38 -15.22 20.94 50.44
CA PRO A 38 -15.42 19.76 51.28
C PRO A 38 -16.76 19.05 51.01
N GLY A 39 -16.77 17.72 51.14
CA GLY A 39 -17.97 16.90 51.07
C GLY A 39 -18.74 16.86 52.41
N PRO A 40 -20.05 16.58 52.40
CA PRO A 40 -20.88 16.50 53.61
C PRO A 40 -20.66 15.19 54.40
N GLU A 41 -20.81 15.28 55.73
CA GLU A 41 -20.79 14.13 56.65
C GLU A 41 -22.07 13.27 56.57
N GLY A 42 -22.06 12.05 57.12
CA GLY A 42 -23.19 11.10 56.99
C GLY A 42 -23.44 10.16 58.17
N LEU A 43 -24.26 9.12 57.90
CA LEU A 43 -24.84 8.08 58.80
C LEU A 43 -26.14 8.51 59.53
N ARG A 44 -27.10 7.63 59.90
CA ARG A 44 -27.07 6.16 60.12
C ARG A 44 -28.48 5.49 60.03
N GLY A 45 -28.56 4.19 59.69
CA GLY A 45 -29.76 3.32 59.83
C GLY A 45 -29.48 1.83 59.51
N ILE A 46 -30.22 0.86 60.09
CA ILE A 46 -29.95 -0.61 60.09
C ILE A 46 -31.32 -1.37 60.20
N PRO A 47 -31.46 -2.72 60.03
CA PRO A 47 -30.93 -3.74 59.07
C PRO A 47 -31.97 -4.02 57.92
N GLY A 48 -32.04 -5.13 57.16
CA GLY A 48 -31.46 -6.49 57.29
C GLY A 48 -31.43 -7.34 55.98
N PRO A 49 -31.64 -8.69 55.99
CA PRO A 49 -30.86 -9.59 55.12
C PRO A 49 -31.59 -10.29 53.95
N VAL A 50 -30.81 -10.69 52.92
CA VAL A 50 -30.94 -11.95 52.12
C VAL A 50 -29.72 -12.11 51.19
N GLY A 51 -29.15 -13.33 51.11
CA GLY A 51 -28.32 -13.86 50.00
C GLY A 51 -26.96 -13.21 49.68
N GLU A 52 -25.85 -13.93 49.85
CA GLU A 52 -24.56 -13.49 49.31
C GLU A 52 -24.51 -13.59 47.78
N GLN A 53 -24.45 -12.43 47.14
CA GLN A 53 -24.05 -12.27 45.75
C GLN A 53 -22.51 -12.17 45.68
N GLY A 54 -21.89 -12.87 44.73
CA GLY A 54 -20.43 -12.89 44.58
C GLY A 54 -19.83 -11.48 44.43
N LEU A 55 -18.69 -11.25 45.08
CA LEU A 55 -18.00 -9.96 45.12
C LEU A 55 -17.70 -9.44 43.69
N PRO A 56 -18.03 -8.18 43.37
CA PRO A 56 -17.51 -7.53 42.17
C PRO A 56 -15.99 -7.54 42.17
N GLY A 57 -15.38 -7.82 41.01
CA GLY A 57 -13.93 -7.72 40.83
C GLY A 57 -13.43 -6.31 41.12
N ALA A 58 -12.23 -6.20 41.69
CA ALA A 58 -11.63 -4.90 42.00
C ALA A 58 -11.50 -4.05 40.71
N PRO A 59 -11.74 -2.73 40.78
CA PRO A 59 -11.48 -1.84 39.65
C PRO A 59 -10.04 -1.98 39.16
N GLY A 60 -9.85 -1.99 37.84
CA GLY A 60 -8.52 -1.98 37.24
C GLY A 60 -7.73 -0.74 37.69
N GLN A 61 -6.42 -0.89 37.90
CA GLN A 61 -5.56 0.23 38.26
C GLN A 61 -5.47 1.21 37.09
N ASP A 62 -5.49 2.52 37.39
CA ASP A 62 -5.27 3.56 36.38
C ASP A 62 -3.91 3.38 35.70
N GLY A 63 -3.87 3.53 34.37
CA GLY A 63 -2.64 3.43 33.60
C GLY A 63 -1.63 4.53 33.97
N PRO A 64 -0.32 4.25 33.88
CA PRO A 64 0.70 5.26 34.18
C PRO A 64 0.57 6.48 33.24
N PRO A 65 0.89 7.70 33.71
CA PRO A 65 0.91 8.88 32.86
C PRO A 65 1.81 8.69 31.64
N GLY A 66 1.34 9.14 30.47
CA GLY A 66 2.12 9.08 29.23
C GLY A 66 3.44 9.86 29.32
N PRO A 67 4.47 9.45 28.56
CA PRO A 67 5.78 10.11 28.58
C PRO A 67 5.68 11.58 28.16
N LEU A 68 6.49 12.43 28.80
CA LEU A 68 6.60 13.83 28.45
C LEU A 68 7.12 13.98 27.01
N GLY A 69 6.46 14.79 26.19
CA GLY A 69 6.88 15.03 24.81
C GLY A 69 8.28 15.65 24.71
N PRO A 70 9.04 15.39 23.62
CA PRO A 70 10.38 15.92 23.46
C PRO A 70 10.38 17.46 23.38
N PRO A 71 11.45 18.14 23.86
CA PRO A 71 11.60 19.58 23.70
C PRO A 71 11.54 20.00 22.21
N GLY A 72 10.86 21.11 21.92
CA GLY A 72 10.79 21.66 20.58
C GLY A 72 12.15 22.06 20.02
N LEU A 73 12.35 21.86 18.72
CA LEU A 73 13.60 22.17 18.03
C LEU A 73 13.95 23.68 18.15
N PRO A 74 15.23 24.05 18.34
CA PRO A 74 15.67 25.44 18.26
C PRO A 74 15.33 26.06 16.91
N GLY A 75 14.78 27.28 16.92
CA GLY A 75 14.42 28.00 15.70
C GLY A 75 15.63 28.28 14.80
N LEU A 76 15.42 28.17 13.48
CA LEU A 76 16.45 28.42 12.48
C LEU A 76 16.98 29.86 12.58
N LYS A 77 18.30 30.02 12.49
CA LYS A 77 18.97 31.32 12.46
C LYS A 77 18.68 32.00 11.13
N GLY A 78 18.03 33.18 11.15
CA GLY A 78 17.70 33.92 9.94
C GLY A 78 18.92 34.32 9.11
N ASP A 79 18.74 34.34 7.79
CA ASP A 79 19.81 34.62 6.84
C ASP A 79 20.36 36.05 6.93
N PRO A 80 21.66 36.28 6.64
CA PRO A 80 22.23 37.62 6.60
C PRO A 80 21.58 38.50 5.52
N GLY A 81 21.10 39.69 5.92
CA GLY A 81 20.50 40.67 5.01
C GLY A 81 21.44 41.10 3.88
N SER A 82 20.87 41.41 2.72
CA SER A 82 21.60 41.79 1.52
C SER A 82 22.37 43.10 1.68
N LYS A 83 23.54 43.17 1.04
CA LYS A 83 24.47 44.31 1.14
C LYS A 83 23.98 45.47 0.27
N GLY A 84 23.57 46.56 0.90
CA GLY A 84 23.09 47.77 0.23
C GLY A 84 24.10 48.39 -0.76
N GLU A 85 23.58 49.01 -1.81
CA GLU A 85 24.36 49.63 -2.88
C GLU A 85 25.09 50.92 -2.45
N LYS A 86 26.15 51.27 -3.18
CA LYS A 86 27.03 52.40 -2.82
C LYS A 86 26.50 53.73 -3.39
N GLY A 87 26.00 54.59 -2.51
CA GLY A 87 25.56 55.96 -2.85
C GLY A 87 26.66 56.88 -3.40
N HIS A 88 26.27 57.86 -4.21
CA HIS A 88 27.16 58.81 -4.88
C HIS A 88 27.54 60.02 -4.00
N PRO A 89 28.64 60.76 -4.30
CA PRO A 89 29.10 61.83 -3.42
C PRO A 89 28.32 63.16 -3.59
N GLY A 90 27.54 63.50 -2.56
CA GLY A 90 27.49 64.84 -1.95
C GLY A 90 26.80 66.00 -2.68
N LEU A 91 25.71 66.48 -2.08
CA LEU A 91 25.48 67.92 -1.90
C LEU A 91 24.92 68.17 -0.48
N ILE A 92 25.23 69.33 0.09
CA ILE A 92 24.94 69.66 1.50
C ILE A 92 23.46 70.04 1.67
N GLY A 93 22.73 69.37 2.55
CA GLY A 93 21.37 69.78 2.92
C GLY A 93 20.64 68.85 3.90
N LEU A 94 20.37 69.38 5.10
CA LEU A 94 19.37 68.97 6.11
C LEU A 94 19.45 67.53 6.67
N ILE A 95 19.39 67.43 8.00
CA ILE A 95 19.27 66.16 8.73
C ILE A 95 17.88 65.56 8.45
N GLY A 96 17.84 64.43 7.75
CA GLY A 96 16.61 63.64 7.62
C GLY A 96 16.22 63.00 8.96
N PRO A 97 14.91 62.79 9.23
CA PRO A 97 14.47 62.14 10.46
C PRO A 97 14.98 60.70 10.54
N PRO A 98 15.18 60.13 11.76
CA PRO A 98 15.54 58.73 11.94
C PRO A 98 14.53 57.80 11.24
N GLY A 99 15.03 56.77 10.56
CA GLY A 99 14.16 55.77 9.92
C GLY A 99 13.35 54.98 10.94
N GLU A 100 12.13 54.60 10.57
CA GLU A 100 11.22 53.89 11.47
C GLU A 100 11.73 52.48 11.84
N GLN A 101 11.39 52.06 13.05
CA GLN A 101 11.73 50.75 13.57
C GLN A 101 10.92 49.66 12.83
N GLY A 102 11.61 48.73 12.17
CA GLY A 102 10.98 47.60 11.47
C GLY A 102 10.10 46.75 12.40
N GLU A 103 8.98 46.26 11.86
CA GLU A 103 7.98 45.54 12.63
C GLU A 103 8.52 44.25 13.26
N LYS A 104 8.02 43.97 14.47
CA LYS A 104 8.40 42.80 15.26
C LYS A 104 7.69 41.56 14.70
N GLY A 105 8.45 40.62 14.15
CA GLY A 105 7.91 39.38 13.57
C GLY A 105 7.01 38.59 14.53
N ASP A 106 5.96 38.00 13.96
CA ASP A 106 4.88 37.35 14.71
C ASP A 106 5.32 36.14 15.52
N ARG A 107 4.59 35.93 16.62
CA ARG A 107 4.84 34.83 17.55
C ARG A 107 4.23 33.54 16.99
N GLY A 108 5.06 32.51 16.81
CA GLY A 108 4.63 31.20 16.31
C GLY A 108 3.44 30.62 17.08
N LEU A 109 2.53 29.97 16.36
CA LEU A 109 1.29 29.41 16.90
C LEU A 109 1.57 28.27 17.90
N PRO A 110 0.70 28.08 18.93
CA PRO A 110 0.79 26.92 19.81
C PRO A 110 0.66 25.60 19.02
N GLY A 111 1.42 24.58 19.43
CA GLY A 111 1.29 23.23 18.87
C GLY A 111 -0.10 22.62 19.12
N PRO A 112 -0.55 21.69 18.26
CA PRO A 112 -1.85 21.05 18.40
C PRO A 112 -1.97 20.26 19.71
N GLN A 113 -3.17 20.23 20.27
CA GLN A 113 -3.48 19.43 21.45
C GLN A 113 -3.39 17.93 21.12
N GLY A 114 -2.71 17.16 21.98
CA GLY A 114 -2.60 15.70 21.82
C GLY A 114 -3.96 15.01 21.85
N SER A 115 -4.08 13.92 21.09
CA SER A 115 -5.30 13.12 21.01
C SER A 115 -5.61 12.42 22.35
N PRO A 116 -6.91 12.24 22.69
CA PRO A 116 -7.30 11.38 23.81
C PRO A 116 -6.79 9.94 23.61
N GLY A 117 -6.32 9.32 24.69
CA GLY A 117 -5.89 7.91 24.67
C GLY A 117 -7.04 6.96 24.33
N ALA A 118 -6.70 5.82 23.70
CA ALA A 118 -7.67 4.80 23.35
C ALA A 118 -8.37 4.23 24.60
N LYS A 119 -9.68 3.96 24.48
CA LYS A 119 -10.46 3.26 25.51
C LYS A 119 -9.99 1.81 25.59
N GLY A 120 -9.60 1.35 26.78
CA GLY A 120 -9.14 -0.04 26.98
C GLY A 120 -10.21 -1.08 26.64
N ASP A 121 -9.75 -2.24 26.18
CA ASP A 121 -10.62 -3.34 25.72
C ASP A 121 -11.48 -3.94 26.85
N ALA A 122 -12.65 -4.43 26.47
CA ALA A 122 -13.53 -5.14 27.38
C ALA A 122 -12.96 -6.53 27.73
N GLY A 123 -12.91 -6.86 29.02
CA GLY A 123 -12.42 -8.15 29.50
C GLY A 123 -13.23 -9.32 28.93
N ILE A 124 -12.52 -10.38 28.54
CA ILE A 124 -13.13 -11.61 28.00
C ILE A 124 -14.10 -12.25 29.01
N SER A 125 -15.28 -12.65 28.53
CA SER A 125 -16.21 -13.44 29.35
C SER A 125 -15.66 -14.84 29.60
N GLY A 126 -15.77 -15.32 30.83
CA GLY A 126 -15.32 -16.67 31.19
C GLY A 126 -16.08 -17.77 30.43
N PRO A 127 -15.44 -18.92 30.14
CA PRO A 127 -16.08 -20.00 29.42
C PRO A 127 -17.26 -20.60 30.20
N ALA A 128 -18.29 -21.02 29.47
CA ALA A 128 -19.43 -21.73 30.05
C ALA A 128 -19.00 -23.06 30.67
N GLY A 129 -19.59 -23.42 31.81
CA GLY A 129 -19.34 -24.69 32.49
C GLY A 129 -19.72 -25.91 31.62
N PRO A 130 -19.06 -27.06 31.80
CA PRO A 130 -19.32 -28.25 30.99
C PRO A 130 -20.76 -28.76 31.20
N LEU A 131 -21.35 -29.25 30.10
CA LEU A 131 -22.69 -29.85 30.12
C LEU A 131 -22.68 -31.13 30.97
N GLY A 132 -23.71 -31.33 31.79
CA GLY A 132 -23.84 -32.52 32.62
C GLY A 132 -24.01 -33.81 31.77
N PRO A 133 -23.57 -34.98 32.28
CA PRO A 133 -23.68 -36.24 31.54
C PRO A 133 -25.15 -36.64 31.31
N PRO A 134 -25.49 -37.20 30.14
CA PRO A 134 -26.84 -37.71 29.87
C PRO A 134 -27.26 -38.82 30.85
N GLY A 135 -28.54 -38.83 31.22
CA GLY A 135 -29.11 -39.89 32.06
C GLY A 135 -29.14 -41.27 31.36
N PRO A 136 -29.18 -42.37 32.13
CA PRO A 136 -29.14 -43.72 31.58
C PRO A 136 -30.38 -44.05 30.71
N PRO A 137 -30.25 -44.86 29.64
CA PRO A 137 -31.37 -45.22 28.77
C PRO A 137 -32.49 -46.00 29.48
N GLY A 138 -33.73 -45.68 29.15
CA GLY A 138 -34.90 -46.46 29.56
C GLY A 138 -35.02 -47.80 28.81
N LEU A 139 -35.62 -48.80 29.45
CA LEU A 139 -35.84 -50.14 28.90
C LEU A 139 -36.89 -50.13 27.76
N PRO A 140 -36.78 -51.04 26.77
CA PRO A 140 -37.61 -50.99 25.57
C PRO A 140 -39.02 -51.55 25.78
N VAL A 141 -40.01 -50.92 25.13
CA VAL A 141 -41.36 -51.48 24.94
C VAL A 141 -41.73 -51.39 23.46
N SER A 142 -42.19 -52.50 22.89
CA SER A 142 -42.55 -52.63 21.47
C SER A 142 -43.94 -52.06 21.15
N ASN A 143 -44.06 -51.31 20.05
CA ASN A 143 -44.77 -51.73 18.82
C ASN A 143 -45.20 -50.54 17.92
N SER A 144 -44.97 -50.71 16.60
CA SER A 144 -45.77 -50.23 15.44
C SER A 144 -46.43 -48.83 15.49
N ILE A 145 -46.20 -47.92 14.53
CA ILE A 145 -46.75 -48.00 13.16
C ILE A 145 -45.97 -47.07 12.18
N GLN A 146 -46.10 -47.37 10.89
CA GLN A 146 -45.65 -46.67 9.67
C GLN A 146 -45.53 -45.13 9.73
N SER A 147 -44.47 -44.55 9.11
CA SER A 147 -44.53 -43.95 7.75
C SER A 147 -43.39 -42.92 7.48
N SER A 148 -43.21 -42.58 6.19
CA SER A 148 -42.43 -41.47 5.61
C SER A 148 -40.89 -41.44 5.76
N CYS A 149 -40.25 -41.97 4.71
CA CYS A 149 -39.21 -41.36 3.85
C CYS A 149 -38.08 -40.47 4.43
N SER A 150 -36.87 -40.71 3.91
CA SER A 150 -35.71 -39.81 4.01
C SER A 150 -35.00 -39.69 2.65
N LYS A 151 -34.25 -38.58 2.51
CA LYS A 151 -33.16 -38.29 1.53
C LYS A 151 -33.51 -37.64 0.17
N HIS A 152 -33.15 -36.35 0.12
CA HIS A 152 -32.24 -35.71 -0.84
C HIS A 152 -32.67 -35.39 -2.30
N SER A 153 -32.31 -34.15 -2.68
CA SER A 153 -31.72 -33.72 -3.97
C SER A 153 -32.55 -32.77 -4.88
N CYS A 154 -31.80 -31.79 -5.40
CA CYS A 154 -32.00 -31.03 -6.65
C CYS A 154 -33.02 -29.87 -6.68
N GLY A 155 -32.67 -28.85 -7.48
CA GLY A 155 -33.31 -27.53 -7.51
C GLY A 155 -34.53 -27.41 -8.44
N PRO A 156 -35.07 -26.19 -8.61
CA PRO A 156 -36.35 -25.96 -9.26
C PRO A 156 -36.30 -26.22 -10.78
N PRO A 157 -37.25 -26.97 -11.36
CA PRO A 157 -37.43 -27.06 -12.81
C PRO A 157 -38.08 -25.78 -13.37
N GLY A 158 -37.67 -25.37 -14.57
CA GLY A 158 -38.24 -24.22 -15.26
C GLY A 158 -39.69 -24.42 -15.70
N GLU A 159 -40.45 -23.33 -15.73
CA GLU A 159 -41.86 -23.31 -16.08
C GLU A 159 -42.06 -23.34 -17.60
N VAL A 160 -42.71 -24.40 -18.10
CA VAL A 160 -42.99 -24.59 -19.53
C VAL A 160 -44.28 -23.87 -19.89
N ILE A 161 -44.16 -22.70 -20.54
CA ILE A 161 -45.31 -21.95 -21.07
C ILE A 161 -45.87 -22.66 -22.30
N GLN A 162 -47.09 -23.20 -22.19
CA GLN A 162 -47.84 -23.74 -23.33
C GLN A 162 -48.42 -22.61 -24.20
N PRO A 163 -48.36 -22.69 -25.54
CA PRO A 163 -49.04 -21.72 -26.41
C PRO A 163 -50.57 -21.93 -26.40
N LEU A 164 -51.31 -20.84 -26.21
CA LEU A 164 -52.78 -20.82 -26.31
C LEU A 164 -53.24 -20.98 -27.79
N PRO A 165 -54.37 -21.66 -28.06
CA PRO A 165 -54.83 -21.92 -29.42
C PRO A 165 -55.57 -20.71 -30.02
N ILE A 166 -54.93 -20.00 -30.96
CA ILE A 166 -55.57 -18.95 -31.75
C ILE A 166 -56.45 -19.59 -32.84
N GLN A 167 -57.78 -19.50 -32.68
CA GLN A 167 -58.73 -19.89 -33.72
C GLN A 167 -58.84 -18.81 -34.80
N SER A 168 -58.60 -19.17 -36.06
CA SER A 168 -58.77 -18.28 -37.20
C SER A 168 -60.20 -18.37 -37.79
N PRO A 169 -60.94 -17.26 -37.92
CA PRO A 169 -62.17 -17.23 -38.70
C PRO A 169 -61.87 -17.17 -40.20
N LYS A 170 -62.65 -17.90 -41.00
CA LYS A 170 -62.43 -18.07 -42.45
C LYS A 170 -63.02 -16.91 -43.28
N LYS A 171 -62.21 -16.45 -44.24
CA LYS A 171 -62.59 -15.99 -45.60
C LYS A 171 -63.84 -15.12 -45.76
N THR A 172 -63.61 -13.84 -46.11
CA THR A 172 -64.51 -13.10 -47.01
C THR A 172 -63.73 -12.75 -48.29
N ARG A 173 -64.33 -13.06 -49.45
CA ARG A 173 -63.70 -13.07 -50.77
C ARG A 173 -63.99 -11.76 -51.52
N ARG A 174 -62.96 -10.99 -51.89
CA ARG A 174 -63.02 -9.94 -52.94
C ARG A 174 -61.64 -9.71 -53.57
N SER A 175 -61.46 -10.24 -54.77
CA SER A 175 -60.72 -9.58 -55.86
C SER A 175 -61.71 -8.59 -56.54
N PRO A 176 -61.30 -7.54 -57.27
CA PRO A 176 -60.17 -7.49 -58.22
C PRO A 176 -59.19 -6.32 -57.89
N ASP A 177 -58.21 -5.90 -58.69
CA ASP A 177 -57.87 -6.19 -60.09
C ASP A 177 -56.36 -6.07 -60.34
N TYR A 178 -55.91 -6.35 -61.57
CA TYR A 178 -54.50 -6.17 -61.99
C TYR A 178 -54.00 -4.73 -61.82
N MET A 179 -52.88 -4.54 -61.11
CA MET A 179 -51.81 -3.61 -61.51
C MET A 179 -50.44 -4.24 -61.22
N LEU A 180 -49.74 -4.60 -62.29
CA LEU A 180 -48.37 -5.10 -62.26
C LEU A 180 -47.40 -3.91 -62.45
N SER A 181 -46.80 -3.43 -61.36
CA SER A 181 -45.59 -2.61 -61.38
C SER A 181 -44.97 -2.56 -59.96
N ASP A 182 -43.63 -2.61 -59.86
CA ASP A 182 -42.82 -2.38 -58.65
C ASP A 182 -42.75 -3.44 -57.52
N ALA A 183 -43.02 -4.71 -57.85
CA ALA A 183 -42.66 -5.85 -56.98
C ALA A 183 -41.20 -6.33 -57.17
N GLY A 184 -40.26 -5.42 -57.48
CA GLY A 184 -38.82 -5.70 -57.65
C GLY A 184 -38.00 -5.20 -56.45
N ASP A 185 -38.07 -3.91 -56.15
CA ASP A 185 -37.21 -3.27 -55.14
C ASP A 185 -37.61 -3.59 -53.70
N ASN A 186 -38.91 -3.69 -53.40
CA ASN A 186 -39.42 -3.90 -52.03
C ASN A 186 -39.07 -5.28 -51.42
N ILE A 187 -38.58 -6.25 -52.20
CA ILE A 187 -38.19 -7.57 -51.70
C ILE A 187 -36.69 -7.65 -51.36
N LEU A 188 -35.88 -6.73 -51.92
CA LEU A 188 -34.47 -6.57 -51.59
C LEU A 188 -34.33 -5.82 -50.26
N ASP A 189 -35.09 -4.74 -50.08
CA ASP A 189 -35.15 -3.91 -48.86
C ASP A 189 -35.49 -4.73 -47.59
N TYR A 190 -36.37 -5.74 -47.71
CA TYR A 190 -36.70 -6.64 -46.60
C TYR A 190 -35.61 -7.68 -46.29
N SER A 191 -34.75 -7.99 -47.27
CA SER A 191 -33.58 -8.86 -47.07
C SER A 191 -32.43 -8.08 -46.43
N ASP A 192 -32.20 -6.85 -46.88
CA ASP A 192 -31.17 -5.93 -46.38
C ASP A 192 -31.47 -5.52 -44.92
N GLY A 193 -32.69 -5.07 -44.64
CA GLY A 193 -33.15 -4.79 -43.28
C GLY A 193 -33.17 -6.02 -42.35
N MET A 194 -33.25 -7.24 -42.89
CA MET A 194 -33.08 -8.46 -42.10
C MET A 194 -31.60 -8.79 -41.82
N GLU A 195 -30.70 -8.48 -42.75
CA GLU A 195 -29.25 -8.56 -42.53
C GLU A 195 -28.79 -7.56 -41.46
N GLU A 196 -29.30 -6.32 -41.46
CA GLU A 196 -29.06 -5.35 -40.38
C GLU A 196 -29.51 -5.85 -39.00
N ILE A 197 -30.68 -6.50 -38.92
CA ILE A 197 -31.20 -7.08 -37.68
C ILE A 197 -30.32 -8.25 -37.22
N PHE A 198 -29.91 -9.14 -38.12
CA PHE A 198 -28.99 -10.24 -37.78
C PHE A 198 -27.60 -9.75 -37.40
N GLY A 199 -27.09 -8.70 -38.06
CA GLY A 199 -25.85 -8.02 -37.69
C GLY A 199 -25.92 -7.43 -36.29
N SER A 200 -26.99 -6.70 -35.99
CA SER A 200 -27.26 -6.12 -34.66
C SER A 200 -27.38 -7.19 -33.58
N LEU A 201 -28.10 -8.29 -33.84
CA LEU A 201 -28.23 -9.40 -32.91
C LEU A 201 -26.91 -10.14 -32.69
N ASN A 202 -26.10 -10.29 -33.74
CA ASN A 202 -24.78 -10.93 -33.64
C ASN A 202 -23.77 -10.04 -32.89
N SER A 203 -23.83 -8.70 -33.06
CA SER A 203 -23.07 -7.75 -32.24
C SER A 203 -23.47 -7.87 -30.78
N LEU A 204 -24.76 -7.74 -30.45
CA LEU A 204 -25.26 -7.87 -29.08
C LEU A 204 -24.90 -9.23 -28.45
N LYS A 205 -24.92 -10.31 -29.23
CA LYS A 205 -24.43 -11.62 -28.79
C LYS A 205 -22.93 -11.59 -28.48
N GLN A 206 -22.10 -11.00 -29.35
CA GLN A 206 -20.66 -10.84 -29.09
C GLN A 206 -20.41 -9.99 -27.85
N ASP A 207 -21.13 -8.89 -27.66
CA ASP A 207 -21.03 -8.03 -26.47
C ASP A 207 -21.39 -8.80 -25.19
N ILE A 208 -22.45 -9.62 -25.22
CA ILE A 208 -22.85 -10.49 -24.11
C ILE A 208 -21.82 -11.58 -23.83
N GLU A 209 -21.20 -12.18 -24.85
CA GLU A 209 -20.14 -13.16 -24.66
C GLU A 209 -18.85 -12.50 -24.14
N HIS A 210 -18.49 -11.31 -24.63
CA HIS A 210 -17.36 -10.52 -24.14
C HIS A 210 -17.52 -10.07 -22.68
N MET A 211 -18.75 -9.79 -22.23
CA MET A 211 -19.03 -9.52 -20.80
C MET A 211 -18.92 -10.76 -19.91
N LYS A 212 -19.06 -11.97 -20.46
CA LYS A 212 -18.90 -13.23 -19.70
C LYS A 212 -17.45 -13.74 -19.72
N TYR A 213 -16.79 -13.57 -20.86
CA TYR A 213 -15.46 -14.07 -21.16
C TYR A 213 -14.61 -12.90 -21.68
N PRO A 214 -14.02 -12.11 -20.76
CA PRO A 214 -13.23 -10.95 -21.13
C PRO A 214 -11.95 -11.38 -21.84
N MET A 215 -11.66 -10.73 -22.97
CA MET A 215 -10.56 -11.11 -23.87
C MET A 215 -9.16 -10.66 -23.40
N GLY A 216 -9.05 -9.90 -22.30
CA GLY A 216 -7.78 -9.37 -21.80
C GLY A 216 -7.19 -8.26 -22.69
N THR A 217 -8.05 -7.47 -23.34
CA THR A 217 -7.67 -6.36 -24.24
C THR A 217 -8.03 -5.01 -23.61
N GLN A 218 -7.45 -3.90 -24.07
CA GLN A 218 -7.72 -2.57 -23.48
C GLN A 218 -9.22 -2.20 -23.44
N ASN A 219 -9.98 -2.59 -24.46
CA ASN A 219 -11.42 -2.32 -24.55
C ASN A 219 -12.28 -3.37 -23.81
N ASN A 220 -11.70 -4.53 -23.47
CA ASN A 220 -12.35 -5.63 -22.75
C ASN A 220 -11.31 -6.33 -21.84
N PRO A 221 -10.91 -5.67 -20.73
CA PRO A 221 -9.91 -6.19 -19.81
C PRO A 221 -10.49 -7.31 -18.95
N ALA A 222 -9.66 -8.27 -18.54
CA ALA A 222 -10.06 -9.30 -17.58
C ALA A 222 -9.85 -8.80 -16.15
N ARG A 223 -10.54 -9.36 -15.16
CA ARG A 223 -10.36 -8.92 -13.76
C ARG A 223 -8.96 -9.24 -13.22
N THR A 224 -8.45 -10.45 -13.51
CA THR A 224 -7.08 -10.89 -13.23
C THR A 224 -6.58 -11.80 -14.35
N CYS A 225 -5.27 -12.09 -14.40
CA CYS A 225 -4.74 -13.14 -15.26
C CYS A 225 -5.33 -14.53 -14.94
N LYS A 226 -5.76 -14.76 -13.69
CA LYS A 226 -6.38 -16.03 -13.29
C LYS A 226 -7.76 -16.18 -13.89
N ASP A 227 -8.58 -15.13 -13.84
CA ASP A 227 -9.91 -15.11 -14.47
C ASP A 227 -9.79 -15.30 -15.99
N LEU A 228 -8.81 -14.64 -16.61
CA LEU A 228 -8.52 -14.78 -18.04
C LEU A 228 -8.14 -16.21 -18.43
N GLN A 229 -7.30 -16.89 -17.63
CA GLN A 229 -6.96 -18.30 -17.82
C GLN A 229 -8.19 -19.21 -17.72
N LEU A 230 -9.09 -18.95 -16.77
CA LEU A 230 -10.30 -19.75 -16.57
C LEU A 230 -11.31 -19.58 -17.71
N CYS A 231 -11.36 -18.39 -18.32
CA CYS A 231 -12.18 -18.12 -19.51
C CYS A 231 -11.55 -18.71 -20.79
N HIS A 232 -10.22 -18.64 -20.92
CA HIS A 232 -9.49 -19.01 -22.13
C HIS A 232 -8.24 -19.87 -21.81
N PRO A 233 -8.41 -21.19 -21.57
CA PRO A 233 -7.29 -22.09 -21.22
C PRO A 233 -6.22 -22.24 -22.32
N ASP A 234 -6.57 -21.96 -23.58
CA ASP A 234 -5.69 -22.07 -24.74
C ASP A 234 -4.87 -20.79 -25.02
N PHE A 235 -5.02 -19.73 -24.21
CA PHE A 235 -4.24 -18.51 -24.39
C PHE A 235 -2.75 -18.73 -24.02
N PRO A 236 -1.80 -18.17 -24.78
CA PRO A 236 -0.37 -18.27 -24.49
C PRO A 236 0.07 -17.26 -23.41
N ASP A 237 1.14 -17.58 -22.68
CA ASP A 237 1.78 -16.62 -21.78
C ASP A 237 2.16 -15.32 -22.52
N GLY A 238 1.84 -14.16 -21.96
CA GLY A 238 1.94 -12.91 -22.70
C GLY A 238 1.45 -11.67 -21.96
N GLU A 239 1.37 -10.56 -22.68
CA GLU A 239 0.96 -9.25 -22.15
C GLU A 239 -0.54 -9.02 -22.37
N TYR A 240 -1.30 -8.80 -21.29
CA TYR A 240 -2.75 -8.62 -21.33
C TYR A 240 -3.18 -7.44 -20.46
N TRP A 241 -4.38 -6.91 -20.75
CA TRP A 241 -5.00 -5.84 -19.96
C TRP A 241 -5.87 -6.42 -18.87
N ILE A 242 -5.68 -5.93 -17.64
CA ILE A 242 -6.52 -6.29 -16.50
C ILE A 242 -7.14 -5.07 -15.80
N ASP A 243 -8.29 -5.32 -15.18
CA ASP A 243 -9.07 -4.36 -14.40
C ASP A 243 -9.57 -4.97 -13.06
N PRO A 244 -8.69 -5.09 -12.05
CA PRO A 244 -9.01 -5.67 -10.74
C PRO A 244 -10.14 -4.97 -9.97
N ASN A 245 -10.19 -3.62 -9.98
CA ASN A 245 -11.23 -2.85 -9.30
C ASN A 245 -12.58 -2.91 -10.03
N GLN A 246 -12.55 -3.12 -11.35
CA GLN A 246 -13.68 -3.08 -12.28
C GLN A 246 -14.35 -1.70 -12.36
N GLY A 247 -15.17 -1.53 -13.39
CA GLY A 247 -16.11 -0.42 -13.54
C GLY A 247 -15.84 0.35 -14.81
N CYS A 248 -14.94 1.33 -14.75
CA CYS A 248 -14.53 2.11 -15.92
C CYS A 248 -13.18 1.60 -16.41
N SER A 249 -13.16 0.82 -17.50
CA SER A 249 -11.94 0.22 -18.07
C SER A 249 -10.85 1.22 -18.48
N GLY A 250 -11.10 2.53 -18.40
CA GLY A 250 -10.12 3.59 -18.63
C GLY A 250 -9.00 3.70 -17.58
N ASP A 251 -9.10 3.04 -16.42
CA ASP A 251 -7.99 2.87 -15.46
C ASP A 251 -7.48 1.43 -15.35
N SER A 252 -7.85 0.57 -16.32
CA SER A 252 -7.20 -0.74 -16.53
C SER A 252 -5.73 -0.57 -16.91
N PHE A 253 -4.93 -1.61 -16.68
CA PHE A 253 -3.48 -1.56 -16.91
C PHE A 253 -2.94 -2.87 -17.48
N LYS A 254 -1.79 -2.79 -18.14
CA LYS A 254 -1.20 -3.90 -18.87
C LYS A 254 -0.21 -4.69 -18.00
N VAL A 255 -0.39 -5.99 -17.90
CA VAL A 255 0.40 -6.92 -17.07
C VAL A 255 0.94 -8.07 -17.90
N TYR A 256 1.94 -8.78 -17.39
CA TYR A 256 2.32 -10.08 -17.94
C TYR A 256 1.53 -11.19 -17.24
N CYS A 257 0.72 -11.92 -18.00
CA CYS A 257 0.03 -13.11 -17.53
C CYS A 257 0.86 -14.36 -17.82
N ASN A 258 1.15 -15.11 -16.76
CA ASN A 258 1.83 -16.39 -16.84
C ASN A 258 0.83 -17.52 -16.56
N PHE A 259 0.20 -18.02 -17.62
CA PHE A 259 -0.75 -19.11 -17.57
C PHE A 259 -0.06 -20.46 -17.32
N THR A 260 1.17 -20.68 -17.81
CA THR A 260 1.94 -21.89 -17.49
C THR A 260 2.31 -21.99 -15.99
N ALA A 261 2.47 -20.85 -15.30
CA ALA A 261 2.61 -20.76 -13.84
C ALA A 261 1.26 -20.73 -13.09
N GLY A 262 0.16 -21.13 -13.72
CA GLY A 262 -1.15 -21.22 -13.07
C GLY A 262 -1.96 -19.93 -13.05
N GLY A 263 -1.65 -18.96 -13.91
CA GLY A 263 -2.40 -17.71 -14.05
C GLY A 263 -1.85 -16.55 -13.21
N GLU A 264 -0.56 -16.57 -12.88
CA GLU A 264 0.10 -15.49 -12.14
C GLU A 264 0.00 -14.16 -12.91
N THR A 265 -0.37 -13.09 -12.22
CA THR A 265 -0.33 -11.70 -12.68
C THR A 265 1.00 -11.08 -12.28
N CYS A 266 1.92 -10.91 -13.23
CA CYS A 266 3.27 -10.39 -12.97
C CYS A 266 3.41 -8.90 -13.33
N ILE A 267 3.97 -8.14 -12.39
CA ILE A 267 4.24 -6.70 -12.49
C ILE A 267 5.75 -6.48 -12.31
N TYR A 268 6.36 -5.69 -13.20
CA TYR A 268 7.80 -5.49 -13.26
C TYR A 268 8.25 -4.21 -12.54
N PRO A 269 9.47 -4.18 -11.98
CA PRO A 269 10.07 -2.94 -11.49
C PRO A 269 10.34 -1.97 -12.64
N ASP A 270 10.41 -0.67 -12.34
CA ASP A 270 10.79 0.33 -13.35
C ASP A 270 12.25 0.13 -13.81
N LYS A 271 12.60 0.67 -14.99
CA LYS A 271 13.95 0.56 -15.57
C LYS A 271 15.08 1.14 -14.70
N LYS A 272 14.73 1.87 -13.65
CA LYS A 272 15.68 2.40 -12.67
C LYS A 272 15.81 1.46 -11.47
N SER A 273 14.77 0.70 -11.14
CA SER A 273 14.62 -0.21 -10.00
C SER A 273 14.90 -1.67 -10.35
N GLU A 274 14.97 -2.01 -11.65
CA GLU A 274 15.48 -3.30 -12.18
C GLU A 274 16.73 -3.80 -11.45
N GLY A 275 17.63 -2.90 -11.03
CA GLY A 275 18.79 -3.26 -10.23
C GLY A 275 19.92 -2.25 -10.24
N VAL A 276 21.03 -2.63 -9.62
CA VAL A 276 22.29 -1.87 -9.64
C VAL A 276 23.45 -2.79 -9.98
N ARG A 277 24.30 -2.37 -10.92
CA ARG A 277 25.49 -3.13 -11.32
C ARG A 277 26.53 -3.21 -10.20
N ILE A 278 27.21 -4.35 -10.12
CA ILE A 278 28.20 -4.64 -9.08
C ILE A 278 29.27 -3.55 -8.96
N SER A 279 29.27 -2.87 -7.82
CA SER A 279 30.07 -1.66 -7.54
C SER A 279 30.59 -1.68 -6.11
N SER A 280 31.67 -0.93 -5.84
CA SER A 280 32.08 -0.63 -4.46
C SER A 280 31.35 0.62 -3.95
N TRP A 281 30.98 0.60 -2.67
CA TRP A 281 30.18 1.64 -2.02
C TRP A 281 30.90 2.27 -0.80
N PRO A 282 32.13 2.82 -0.97
CA PRO A 282 32.99 3.23 0.15
C PRO A 282 32.56 4.54 0.85
N LYS A 283 31.36 5.05 0.56
CA LYS A 283 30.81 6.31 1.12
C LYS A 283 29.42 6.11 1.74
N GLU A 284 28.87 4.91 1.65
CA GLU A 284 27.56 4.55 2.19
C GLU A 284 27.79 3.68 3.45
N ASN A 285 26.79 3.58 4.32
CA ASN A 285 26.94 2.90 5.61
C ASN A 285 26.37 1.48 5.57
N PRO A 286 27.09 0.46 6.08
CA PRO A 286 26.52 -0.88 6.24
C PRO A 286 25.32 -0.88 7.18
N GLY A 287 24.26 -1.60 6.82
CA GLY A 287 23.00 -1.64 7.58
C GLY A 287 22.08 -0.43 7.38
N SER A 288 22.37 0.49 6.46
CA SER A 288 21.38 1.48 6.01
C SER A 288 20.54 0.95 4.85
N TRP A 289 19.34 1.51 4.68
CA TRP A 289 18.45 1.18 3.56
C TRP A 289 19.01 1.67 2.23
N PHE A 290 18.74 0.97 1.12
CA PHE A 290 19.22 1.39 -0.19
C PHE A 290 18.65 2.75 -0.60
N SER A 291 17.43 3.13 -0.20
CA SER A 291 16.92 4.50 -0.46
C SER A 291 17.71 5.62 0.23
N GLU A 292 18.39 5.34 1.34
CA GLU A 292 19.21 6.32 2.08
C GLU A 292 20.59 6.57 1.42
N PHE A 293 21.01 5.71 0.50
CA PHE A 293 22.30 5.82 -0.18
C PHE A 293 22.32 7.07 -1.07
N LYS A 294 23.51 7.65 -1.33
CA LYS A 294 23.64 8.83 -2.19
C LYS A 294 23.18 8.62 -3.65
N ARG A 295 23.16 7.38 -4.13
CA ARG A 295 22.58 6.97 -5.43
C ARG A 295 21.38 6.03 -5.26
N GLY A 296 20.87 5.97 -4.05
CA GLY A 296 19.72 5.22 -3.61
C GLY A 296 18.41 5.75 -4.16
N LYS A 297 17.38 4.91 -4.08
CA LYS A 297 15.96 5.28 -4.20
C LYS A 297 15.11 4.07 -3.77
N LEU A 298 13.86 4.34 -3.42
CA LEU A 298 12.85 3.30 -3.31
C LEU A 298 12.63 2.60 -4.66
N LEU A 299 12.26 1.33 -4.60
CA LEU A 299 11.92 0.48 -5.73
C LEU A 299 10.48 0.79 -6.17
N SER A 300 10.30 1.13 -7.44
CA SER A 300 8.98 1.38 -8.04
C SER A 300 8.63 0.30 -9.06
N TYR A 301 7.32 0.10 -9.26
CA TYR A 301 6.74 -0.90 -10.15
C TYR A 301 5.78 -0.21 -11.10
N LEU A 302 5.78 -0.65 -12.35
CA LEU A 302 5.01 -0.06 -13.44
C LEU A 302 4.22 -1.15 -14.17
N ASP A 303 3.23 -0.72 -14.94
CA ASP A 303 2.63 -1.59 -15.94
C ASP A 303 3.64 -1.90 -17.07
N VAL A 304 3.26 -2.81 -17.97
CA VAL A 304 4.10 -3.23 -19.11
C VAL A 304 4.43 -2.07 -20.07
N GLU A 305 3.61 -1.03 -20.11
CA GLU A 305 3.82 0.16 -20.97
C GLU A 305 4.70 1.23 -20.31
N GLY A 306 4.98 1.10 -19.01
CA GLY A 306 5.77 2.03 -18.21
C GLY A 306 4.95 3.11 -17.49
N ASN A 307 3.63 2.94 -17.36
CA ASN A 307 2.76 3.82 -16.59
C ASN A 307 2.75 3.42 -15.11
N SER A 308 2.50 4.40 -14.23
CA SER A 308 2.30 4.15 -12.80
C SER A 308 0.95 3.48 -12.56
N ILE A 309 0.96 2.31 -11.91
CA ILE A 309 -0.27 1.60 -11.54
C ILE A 309 -0.97 2.36 -10.40
N ASN A 310 -2.28 2.56 -10.54
CA ASN A 310 -3.11 3.22 -9.52
C ASN A 310 -3.08 2.42 -8.20
N MET A 311 -2.92 3.09 -7.06
CA MET A 311 -2.95 2.45 -5.74
C MET A 311 -4.26 1.68 -5.51
N VAL A 312 -5.39 2.17 -6.04
CA VAL A 312 -6.68 1.44 -5.96
C VAL A 312 -6.59 0.10 -6.70
N GLN A 313 -6.09 0.11 -7.94
CA GLN A 313 -5.93 -1.10 -8.75
C GLN A 313 -4.98 -2.10 -8.09
N MET A 314 -3.86 -1.62 -7.52
CA MET A 314 -2.94 -2.45 -6.74
C MET A 314 -3.65 -3.07 -5.51
N THR A 315 -4.41 -2.29 -4.73
CA THR A 315 -5.16 -2.81 -3.58
C THR A 315 -6.16 -3.90 -3.99
N PHE A 316 -6.90 -3.71 -5.09
CA PHE A 316 -7.83 -4.75 -5.58
C PHE A 316 -7.09 -5.99 -6.08
N LEU A 317 -5.97 -5.85 -6.78
CA LEU A 317 -5.15 -6.99 -7.18
C LEU A 317 -4.68 -7.79 -5.96
N LYS A 318 -4.22 -7.10 -4.90
CA LYS A 318 -3.82 -7.75 -3.64
C LYS A 318 -4.98 -8.51 -2.98
N LEU A 319 -6.17 -7.90 -2.92
CA LEU A 319 -7.38 -8.52 -2.35
C LEU A 319 -7.88 -9.74 -3.15
N LEU A 320 -7.52 -9.83 -4.44
CA LEU A 320 -7.87 -10.94 -5.33
C LEU A 320 -6.76 -12.02 -5.41
N SER A 321 -5.73 -11.90 -4.59
CA SER A 321 -4.59 -12.82 -4.56
C SER A 321 -4.56 -13.66 -3.30
N ALA A 322 -4.37 -14.97 -3.43
CA ALA A 322 -4.18 -15.90 -2.32
C ALA A 322 -2.70 -16.03 -1.91
N SER A 323 -1.77 -15.83 -2.85
CA SER A 323 -0.33 -15.80 -2.60
C SER A 323 0.38 -14.89 -3.59
N ALA A 324 1.58 -14.41 -3.23
CA ALA A 324 2.40 -13.62 -4.13
C ALA A 324 3.88 -14.01 -4.00
N ARG A 325 4.56 -14.01 -5.14
CA ARG A 325 5.93 -14.47 -5.33
C ARG A 325 6.79 -13.38 -5.94
N GLN A 326 7.93 -13.09 -5.34
CA GLN A 326 8.90 -12.14 -5.86
C GLN A 326 10.34 -12.64 -5.67
N ASN A 327 11.15 -12.50 -6.71
CA ASN A 327 12.57 -12.88 -6.66
C ASN A 327 13.47 -11.65 -6.54
N PHE A 328 14.58 -11.81 -5.82
CA PHE A 328 15.64 -10.81 -5.69
C PHE A 328 16.99 -11.50 -5.86
N THR A 329 17.81 -11.03 -6.81
CA THR A 329 19.16 -11.58 -7.03
C THR A 329 20.20 -10.60 -6.53
N TYR A 330 21.02 -11.03 -5.58
CA TYR A 330 22.17 -10.27 -5.10
C TYR A 330 23.44 -10.75 -5.80
N ASN A 331 24.17 -9.82 -6.42
CA ASN A 331 25.43 -10.07 -7.10
C ASN A 331 26.57 -9.58 -6.19
N CYS A 332 27.41 -10.49 -5.71
CA CYS A 332 28.41 -10.20 -4.68
C CYS A 332 29.86 -10.38 -5.17
N HIS A 333 30.76 -9.58 -4.60
CA HIS A 333 32.19 -9.83 -4.60
C HIS A 333 32.74 -9.72 -3.18
N GLN A 334 33.21 -10.84 -2.62
CA GLN A 334 33.69 -10.95 -1.24
C GLN A 334 32.72 -10.40 -0.17
N SER A 335 31.42 -10.58 -0.42
CA SER A 335 30.31 -10.07 0.41
C SER A 335 29.26 -11.16 0.58
N VAL A 336 28.71 -11.29 1.79
CA VAL A 336 27.65 -12.23 2.16
C VAL A 336 26.28 -11.62 1.89
N ALA A 337 25.35 -12.44 1.40
CA ALA A 337 23.98 -12.04 1.06
C ALA A 337 22.90 -12.67 1.97
N TRP A 338 23.16 -13.86 2.51
CA TRP A 338 22.16 -14.64 3.24
C TRP A 338 22.79 -15.42 4.40
N HIS A 339 23.32 -16.62 4.18
CA HIS A 339 24.07 -17.37 5.21
C HIS A 339 25.54 -16.93 5.22
N ASP A 340 26.15 -16.67 6.38
CA ASP A 340 27.60 -16.53 6.50
C ASP A 340 28.22 -17.87 6.88
N ALA A 341 28.86 -18.55 5.92
CA ALA A 341 29.47 -19.86 6.14
C ALA A 341 30.74 -19.82 7.01
N SER A 342 31.21 -18.63 7.42
CA SER A 342 32.37 -18.47 8.31
C SER A 342 31.99 -18.28 9.79
N SER A 343 30.83 -17.68 10.06
CA SER A 343 30.26 -17.55 11.42
C SER A 343 29.11 -18.53 11.70
N ASP A 344 28.63 -19.24 10.68
CA ASP A 344 27.41 -20.06 10.70
C ASP A 344 26.18 -19.30 11.21
N SER A 345 25.99 -18.07 10.69
CA SER A 345 24.94 -17.16 11.13
C SER A 345 24.28 -16.37 9.99
N TYR A 346 23.15 -15.75 10.28
CA TYR A 346 22.34 -14.96 9.34
C TYR A 346 22.33 -13.46 9.68
N ASP A 347 23.17 -13.00 10.62
CA ASP A 347 23.19 -11.59 11.08
C ASP A 347 23.47 -10.59 9.95
N LYS A 348 24.19 -11.05 8.92
CA LYS A 348 24.57 -10.29 7.72
C LYS A 348 23.61 -10.50 6.54
N ALA A 349 22.54 -11.28 6.71
CA ALA A 349 21.55 -11.50 5.67
C ALA A 349 20.95 -10.18 5.19
N LEU A 350 20.54 -10.15 3.92
CA LEU A 350 19.74 -9.07 3.36
C LEU A 350 18.41 -8.96 4.11
N ARG A 351 17.95 -7.72 4.28
CA ARG A 351 16.61 -7.42 4.78
C ARG A 351 15.85 -6.60 3.75
N PHE A 352 14.54 -6.77 3.71
CA PHE A 352 13.67 -6.15 2.71
C PHE A 352 12.63 -5.30 3.41
N LEU A 353 12.28 -4.15 2.85
CA LEU A 353 11.12 -3.39 3.29
C LEU A 353 9.93 -3.77 2.41
N GLY A 354 8.85 -4.25 3.03
CA GLY A 354 7.60 -4.56 2.34
C GLY A 354 6.78 -3.31 2.05
N SER A 355 5.84 -3.39 1.10
CA SER A 355 4.95 -2.27 0.76
C SER A 355 3.95 -1.87 1.85
N ASN A 356 3.96 -2.58 2.99
CA ASN A 356 3.22 -2.28 4.22
C ASN A 356 4.11 -1.69 5.33
N ASP A 357 5.30 -1.20 4.97
CA ASP A 357 6.35 -0.68 5.87
C ASP A 357 6.87 -1.72 6.90
N GLU A 358 6.62 -3.02 6.68
CA GLU A 358 7.14 -4.11 7.51
C GLU A 358 8.54 -4.51 7.03
N GLU A 359 9.53 -4.49 7.94
CA GLU A 359 10.85 -5.07 7.69
C GLU A 359 10.75 -6.60 7.68
N MET A 360 11.25 -7.23 6.61
CA MET A 360 11.30 -8.67 6.44
C MET A 360 12.75 -9.16 6.39
N SER A 361 13.09 -10.13 7.24
CA SER A 361 14.38 -10.78 7.31
C SER A 361 14.22 -12.30 7.45
N TYR A 362 15.35 -13.03 7.46
CA TYR A 362 15.40 -14.45 7.81
C TYR A 362 14.72 -14.76 9.17
N ASP A 363 14.88 -13.88 10.16
CA ASP A 363 14.47 -14.13 11.55
C ASP A 363 12.97 -13.96 11.78
N ASN A 364 12.33 -13.08 11.01
CA ASN A 364 10.92 -12.70 11.22
C ASN A 364 9.98 -13.18 10.10
N ASN A 365 10.50 -13.62 8.95
CA ASN A 365 9.69 -13.99 7.79
C ASN A 365 10.07 -15.37 7.19
N PRO A 366 9.32 -16.45 7.51
CA PRO A 366 9.60 -17.80 7.02
C PRO A 366 9.32 -18.00 5.53
N TYR A 367 8.73 -16.99 4.87
CA TYR A 367 8.41 -17.00 3.43
C TYR A 367 9.60 -16.57 2.55
N ILE A 368 10.71 -16.10 3.15
CA ILE A 368 11.92 -15.69 2.44
C ILE A 368 12.95 -16.83 2.48
N LYS A 369 13.41 -17.27 1.30
CA LYS A 369 14.35 -18.40 1.15
C LYS A 369 15.37 -18.11 0.06
N ALA A 370 16.62 -18.52 0.28
CA ALA A 370 17.61 -18.55 -0.79
C ALA A 370 17.38 -19.81 -1.67
N LEU A 371 17.00 -19.61 -2.94
CA LEU A 371 16.95 -20.68 -3.95
C LEU A 371 18.37 -21.14 -4.34
N HIS A 372 19.34 -20.22 -4.26
CA HIS A 372 20.75 -20.47 -4.51
C HIS A 372 21.57 -19.47 -3.70
N ASP A 373 22.52 -19.91 -2.87
CA ASP A 373 23.41 -19.03 -2.11
C ASP A 373 24.88 -19.23 -2.48
N GLY A 374 25.36 -18.46 -3.45
CA GLY A 374 26.77 -18.46 -3.84
C GLY A 374 27.64 -17.51 -3.00
N CYS A 375 27.01 -16.52 -2.34
CA CYS A 375 27.70 -15.47 -1.60
C CYS A 375 28.16 -15.92 -0.20
N ALA A 376 27.60 -17.00 0.35
CA ALA A 376 27.88 -17.47 1.70
C ALA A 376 29.36 -17.69 2.05
N SER A 377 30.19 -18.03 1.05
CA SER A 377 31.62 -18.27 1.27
C SER A 377 32.49 -17.01 1.30
N ARG A 378 31.92 -15.81 1.05
CA ARG A 378 32.61 -14.50 1.00
C ARG A 378 33.83 -14.49 0.05
N LYS A 379 33.79 -15.27 -1.05
CA LYS A 379 34.90 -15.50 -2.00
C LYS A 379 34.54 -15.15 -3.45
N GLY A 380 35.46 -14.46 -4.13
CA GLY A 380 35.37 -14.18 -5.57
C GLY A 380 34.09 -13.45 -5.96
N TYR A 381 33.68 -13.61 -7.22
CA TYR A 381 32.37 -13.18 -7.72
C TYR A 381 31.38 -14.34 -7.63
N ALA A 382 30.21 -14.10 -7.05
CA ALA A 382 29.11 -15.05 -6.98
C ALA A 382 27.75 -14.32 -6.98
N LYS A 383 26.66 -15.09 -6.92
CA LYS A 383 25.31 -14.55 -6.75
C LYS A 383 24.48 -15.38 -5.80
N THR A 384 23.54 -14.72 -5.13
CA THR A 384 22.54 -15.34 -4.26
C THR A 384 21.16 -14.93 -4.74
N VAL A 385 20.31 -15.92 -5.03
CA VAL A 385 18.94 -15.73 -5.51
C VAL A 385 18.01 -16.01 -4.35
N ILE A 386 17.27 -14.99 -3.93
CA ILE A 386 16.27 -15.05 -2.86
C ILE A 386 14.89 -15.05 -3.50
N GLU A 387 14.02 -15.93 -3.03
CA GLU A 387 12.59 -15.95 -3.33
C GLU A 387 11.81 -15.57 -2.07
N ILE A 388 10.86 -14.65 -2.23
CA ILE A 388 9.83 -14.30 -1.26
C ILE A 388 8.53 -14.89 -1.81
N ASN A 389 8.00 -15.94 -1.16
CA ASN A 389 6.77 -16.60 -1.57
C ASN A 389 5.78 -16.62 -0.40
N THR A 390 4.97 -15.56 -0.31
CA THR A 390 4.21 -15.21 0.89
C THR A 390 2.68 -15.21 0.64
N PRO A 391 1.88 -15.74 1.58
CA PRO A 391 0.43 -15.53 1.60
C PRO A 391 0.06 -14.16 2.20
N LYS A 392 1.00 -13.43 2.81
CA LYS A 392 0.77 -12.07 3.32
C LYS A 392 0.98 -11.06 2.18
N ILE A 393 -0.03 -10.89 1.33
CA ILE A 393 0.07 -10.10 0.10
C ILE A 393 0.46 -8.62 0.35
N ASP A 394 0.09 -8.05 1.49
CA ASP A 394 0.43 -6.68 1.85
C ASP A 394 1.95 -6.43 1.98
N GLN A 395 2.73 -7.48 2.28
CA GLN A 395 4.19 -7.41 2.37
C GLN A 395 4.90 -7.19 1.03
N VAL A 396 4.24 -7.43 -0.10
CA VAL A 396 4.83 -7.33 -1.44
C VAL A 396 4.08 -6.33 -2.33
N PRO A 397 4.75 -5.67 -3.29
CA PRO A 397 6.16 -5.81 -3.65
C PRO A 397 7.14 -5.26 -2.59
N ILE A 398 8.41 -5.68 -2.68
CA ILE A 398 9.50 -5.05 -1.92
C ILE A 398 9.72 -3.60 -2.40
N VAL A 399 9.81 -2.66 -1.46
CA VAL A 399 10.02 -1.22 -1.75
C VAL A 399 11.43 -0.76 -1.45
N ASP A 400 12.18 -1.49 -0.61
CA ASP A 400 13.59 -1.20 -0.30
C ASP A 400 14.35 -2.47 0.12
N VAL A 401 15.67 -2.38 0.17
CA VAL A 401 16.59 -3.44 0.61
C VAL A 401 17.71 -2.86 1.48
N MET A 402 18.00 -3.52 2.60
CA MET A 402 19.11 -3.21 3.50
C MET A 402 20.25 -4.21 3.28
N ILE A 403 21.47 -3.71 3.15
CA ILE A 403 22.67 -4.51 2.89
C ILE A 403 23.63 -4.41 4.08
N ASN A 404 24.01 -5.55 4.65
CA ASN A 404 24.78 -5.62 5.90
C ASN A 404 26.29 -5.90 5.71
N ASP A 405 26.71 -6.79 4.79
CA ASP A 405 28.14 -7.11 4.58
C ASP A 405 28.76 -6.31 3.43
N PHE A 406 29.04 -5.03 3.64
CA PHE A 406 29.91 -4.24 2.77
C PHE A 406 30.78 -3.24 3.55
N GLY A 407 31.70 -2.56 2.87
CA GLY A 407 32.55 -1.50 3.42
C GLY A 407 34.06 -1.79 3.33
N ASP A 408 34.47 -3.06 3.28
CA ASP A 408 35.88 -3.43 3.07
C ASP A 408 36.36 -3.03 1.66
N GLN A 409 37.65 -2.72 1.51
CA GLN A 409 38.22 -2.17 0.25
C GLN A 409 37.94 -3.03 -1.00
N ASN A 410 37.84 -4.35 -0.85
CA ASN A 410 37.60 -5.29 -1.94
C ASN A 410 36.13 -5.72 -2.07
N GLN A 411 35.26 -5.30 -1.15
CA GLN A 411 33.83 -5.62 -1.22
C GLN A 411 33.13 -4.82 -2.32
N LYS A 412 32.35 -5.55 -3.11
CA LYS A 412 31.46 -4.95 -4.11
C LYS A 412 30.15 -5.71 -4.10
N PHE A 413 29.07 -4.99 -4.33
CA PHE A 413 27.78 -5.61 -4.56
C PHE A 413 26.96 -4.87 -5.61
N GLY A 414 26.02 -5.60 -6.18
CA GLY A 414 24.92 -5.13 -6.98
C GLY A 414 23.72 -6.04 -6.73
N PHE A 415 22.58 -5.70 -7.29
CA PHE A 415 21.39 -6.54 -7.20
C PHE A 415 20.50 -6.37 -8.43
N GLU A 416 19.59 -7.31 -8.62
CA GLU A 416 18.57 -7.33 -9.66
C GLU A 416 17.23 -7.67 -8.99
N VAL A 417 16.21 -6.84 -9.24
CA VAL A 417 14.85 -7.00 -8.69
C VAL A 417 14.01 -7.74 -9.73
N GLY A 418 13.43 -8.87 -9.34
CA GLY A 418 12.48 -9.61 -10.15
C GLY A 418 11.07 -9.02 -10.10
N PRO A 419 10.19 -9.40 -11.04
CA PRO A 419 8.78 -9.04 -10.98
C PRO A 419 8.13 -9.57 -9.70
N VAL A 420 7.12 -8.87 -9.23
CA VAL A 420 6.16 -9.41 -8.26
C VAL A 420 5.04 -10.10 -9.04
N CYS A 421 4.79 -11.36 -8.75
CA CYS A 421 3.79 -12.20 -9.41
C CYS A 421 2.71 -12.58 -8.39
N PHE A 422 1.48 -12.19 -8.68
CA PHE A 422 0.30 -12.39 -7.83
C PHE A 422 -0.52 -13.57 -8.33
N LEU A 423 -0.87 -14.51 -7.44
CA LEU A 423 -1.66 -15.71 -7.76
C LEU A 423 -3.00 -15.67 -7.03
N GLY A 424 -4.09 -15.72 -7.81
CA GLY A 424 -5.49 -15.77 -7.33
C GLY A 424 -6.03 -17.20 -7.16
#